data_AF-A0A9D1TMC2-F1
#
_entry.id   AF-A0A9D1TMC2-F1
#
_cell.length_a   1.000
_cell.length_b   1.000
_cell.length_c   1.000
_cell.angle_alpha   90.00
_cell.angle_beta   90.00
_cell.angle_gamma   90.00
#
_symmetry.space_group_name_H-M   'P 1'
#
loop_
_entity.id
_entity.type
_entity.pdbx_description
1 polymer ?
#
loop_
_entity_poly.entity_id
_entity_poly.type
_entity_poly.pdbx_seq_one_letter_code
_entity_poly.pdbx_strand_id
1 'polypeptide(L)'
;MRKIWGCIIILAFLLITLGMRSVINVDEPQEDGGAVTMYSEDGRTEQFAQDEVEAQKTVGWYDNINDVLTTMWKDDGSSVVVFKASTKDYEDKGYTSNYSSIFTKISNPDTGEEKEVLKSEVKSYLDSGWKRGTGDVDPDQPMIALTFDDGPNPDTTGKLLDALEENNARATFFMLGDHINSGKADIIKRMKDLGCDLGSHTYAHKQLTKLTGSALSDEFTKTDDNLKEIVGEGACCVRPPYGAYNDAIREEAKKCGQPIILWSIDTLDWKTKNVDSIYSEVIDKVVDGDILLFHDIYETSVDAVIKLIPKLQEKGFQLVTVSEMGEAKIGGFEPGQVYTDLRSGTVKKLTASEQ
;
A
#
# COMPACT_ATOMS: atom_id res chain seq x y z
N MET A 1 -8.11 51.35 -33.87
CA MET A 1 -8.44 50.17 -34.70
C MET A 1 -7.31 49.16 -34.57
N ARG A 2 -7.60 47.95 -34.04
CA ARG A 2 -6.98 46.62 -34.30
C ARG A 2 -5.44 46.49 -34.21
N LYS A 3 -4.84 45.45 -33.60
CA LYS A 3 -5.32 44.15 -33.12
C LYS A 3 -4.24 43.51 -32.22
N ILE A 4 -4.70 42.84 -31.18
CA ILE A 4 -3.99 41.97 -30.23
C ILE A 4 -3.81 40.58 -30.88
N TRP A 5 -2.67 39.92 -30.63
CA TRP A 5 -2.53 38.46 -30.64
C TRP A 5 -1.65 38.07 -29.44
N GLY A 6 -2.27 37.50 -28.41
CA GLY A 6 -1.61 36.74 -27.36
C GLY A 6 -2.13 35.31 -27.43
N CYS A 7 -1.21 34.34 -27.51
CA CYS A 7 -1.54 32.92 -27.47
C CYS A 7 -1.85 32.50 -26.03
N ILE A 8 -3.05 31.95 -25.86
CA ILE A 8 -3.53 31.27 -24.66
C ILE A 8 -3.05 29.82 -24.74
N ILE A 9 -2.36 29.33 -23.72
CA ILE A 9 -2.26 27.89 -23.44
C ILE A 9 -3.10 27.62 -22.19
N ILE A 10 -4.12 26.80 -22.40
CA ILE A 10 -5.04 26.25 -21.40
C ILE A 10 -4.34 25.03 -20.78
N LEU A 11 -4.19 25.00 -19.46
CA LEU A 11 -4.26 23.74 -18.72
C LEU A 11 -5.29 23.90 -17.61
N ALA A 12 -6.41 23.20 -17.81
CA ALA A 12 -7.48 23.07 -16.84
C ALA A 12 -7.17 21.86 -15.95
N PHE A 13 -7.22 22.05 -14.64
CA PHE A 13 -7.66 21.00 -13.72
C PHE A 13 -8.81 21.55 -12.87
N LEU A 14 -9.86 20.75 -12.83
CA LEU A 14 -11.20 21.05 -12.38
C LEU A 14 -11.25 21.05 -10.85
N LEU A 15 -11.60 22.17 -10.21
CA LEU A 15 -11.99 22.23 -8.80
C LEU A 15 -13.38 22.88 -8.74
N ILE A 16 -14.41 22.06 -8.52
CA ILE A 16 -15.77 22.53 -8.26
C ILE A 16 -15.88 22.91 -6.78
N THR A 17 -16.43 24.10 -6.59
CA THR A 17 -16.43 25.00 -5.44
C THR A 17 -17.35 24.64 -4.29
N LEU A 18 -17.01 25.09 -3.08
CA LEU A 18 -17.92 25.92 -2.24
C LEU A 18 -17.16 26.75 -1.18
N GLY A 19 -16.91 28.01 -1.52
CA GLY A 19 -17.22 29.16 -0.65
C GLY A 19 -16.40 29.42 0.62
N MET A 20 -15.16 29.89 0.49
CA MET A 20 -14.61 30.95 1.34
C MET A 20 -13.46 31.65 0.59
N ARG A 21 -13.75 32.83 0.02
CA ARG A 21 -12.73 33.70 -0.60
C ARG A 21 -12.01 34.48 0.50
N SER A 22 -10.85 33.98 0.91
CA SER A 22 -9.74 34.84 1.34
C SER A 22 -8.81 34.97 0.13
N VAL A 23 -9.00 36.03 -0.64
CA VAL A 23 -8.09 36.39 -1.74
C VAL A 23 -6.82 36.93 -1.08
N ILE A 24 -5.76 36.12 -1.05
CA ILE A 24 -4.42 36.63 -0.81
C ILE A 24 -4.03 37.34 -2.11
N ASN A 25 -3.94 38.67 -2.09
CA ASN A 25 -3.38 39.42 -3.22
C ASN A 25 -1.89 39.09 -3.29
N VAL A 26 -1.49 38.38 -4.35
CA VAL A 26 -0.09 38.18 -4.71
C VAL A 26 0.17 39.15 -5.85
N ASP A 27 0.87 40.25 -5.58
CA ASP A 27 1.27 41.20 -6.62
C ASP A 27 2.28 40.54 -7.57
N GLU A 28 2.11 40.73 -8.89
CA GLU A 28 3.08 40.27 -9.91
C GLU A 28 4.42 41.01 -9.76
N PRO A 29 5.57 40.31 -9.96
CA PRO A 29 6.88 40.91 -9.74
C PRO A 29 7.23 41.90 -10.87
N GLN A 30 7.54 43.14 -10.49
CA GLN A 30 8.20 44.11 -11.36
C GLN A 30 9.69 43.78 -11.51
N GLU A 31 10.18 43.75 -12.75
CA GLU A 31 11.61 43.64 -13.08
C GLU A 31 12.36 44.93 -12.68
N ASP A 32 13.04 44.90 -11.53
CA ASP A 32 14.20 45.73 -11.21
C ASP A 32 15.36 44.81 -10.82
N GLY A 33 16.58 45.18 -11.22
CA GLY A 33 17.72 44.28 -11.36
C GLY A 33 18.11 43.52 -10.08
N GLY A 34 17.95 42.19 -10.13
CA GLY A 34 18.76 41.25 -9.35
C GLY A 34 18.25 40.89 -7.96
N ALA A 35 17.04 41.27 -7.55
CA ALA A 35 16.44 40.77 -6.32
C ALA A 35 15.45 39.63 -6.60
N VAL A 36 15.58 38.52 -5.89
CA VAL A 36 14.69 37.35 -5.96
C VAL A 36 13.84 37.31 -4.70
N THR A 37 12.52 37.25 -4.87
CA THR A 37 11.61 37.02 -3.74
C THR A 37 11.71 35.57 -3.32
N MET A 38 12.01 35.34 -2.05
CA MET A 38 12.07 34.01 -1.47
C MET A 38 11.09 33.88 -0.30
N TYR A 39 10.68 32.65 -0.05
CA TYR A 39 9.65 32.25 0.90
C TYR A 39 10.25 31.27 1.90
N SER A 40 9.77 31.28 3.13
CA SER A 40 10.14 30.29 4.14
C SER A 40 8.92 29.48 4.56
N GLU A 41 9.15 28.31 5.14
CA GLU A 41 8.08 27.39 5.57
C GLU A 41 7.19 27.94 6.70
N ASP A 42 7.59 29.01 7.38
CA ASP A 42 6.79 29.70 8.40
C ASP A 42 5.95 30.86 7.84
N GLY A 43 6.00 31.07 6.52
CA GLY A 43 5.22 32.08 5.81
C GLY A 43 5.89 33.46 5.70
N ARG A 44 7.14 33.62 6.16
CA ARG A 44 7.90 34.85 5.85
C ARG A 44 8.24 34.91 4.36
N THR A 45 8.28 36.14 3.85
CA THR A 45 8.68 36.49 2.48
C THR A 45 9.72 37.59 2.55
N GLU A 46 10.82 37.45 1.82
CA GLU A 46 11.92 38.40 1.81
C GLU A 46 12.57 38.46 0.42
N GLN A 47 13.20 39.58 0.08
CA GLN A 47 13.93 39.73 -1.18
C GLN A 47 15.43 39.61 -0.93
N PHE A 48 16.10 38.78 -1.70
CA PHE A 48 17.55 38.56 -1.63
C PHE A 48 18.22 38.90 -2.96
N ALA A 49 19.50 39.27 -2.92
CA ALA A 49 20.25 39.46 -4.15
C ALA A 49 20.41 38.13 -4.90
N GLN A 50 20.47 38.18 -6.24
CA GLN A 50 20.51 37.01 -7.11
C GLN A 50 21.70 36.07 -6.80
N ASP A 51 22.82 36.64 -6.37
CA ASP A 51 24.02 35.92 -5.95
C ASP A 51 23.94 35.30 -4.54
N GLU A 52 22.93 35.67 -3.76
CA GLU A 52 22.66 35.12 -2.42
C GLU A 52 21.63 33.97 -2.44
N VAL A 53 20.83 33.83 -3.49
CA VAL A 53 19.72 32.86 -3.58
C VAL A 53 20.14 31.44 -3.20
N GLU A 54 21.25 30.96 -3.77
CA GLU A 54 21.72 29.60 -3.49
C GLU A 54 22.19 29.44 -2.04
N ALA A 55 22.73 30.49 -1.41
CA ALA A 55 23.05 30.46 0.02
C ALA A 55 21.77 30.44 0.86
N GLN A 56 20.74 31.22 0.49
CA GLN A 56 19.48 31.26 1.22
C GLN A 56 18.70 29.94 1.13
N LYS A 57 18.78 29.23 0.00
CA LYS A 57 18.26 27.86 -0.13
C LYS A 57 18.83 26.89 0.91
N THR A 58 20.11 27.04 1.27
CA THR A 58 20.74 26.18 2.29
C THR A 58 20.25 26.44 3.71
N VAL A 59 19.60 27.58 3.97
CA VAL A 59 19.10 27.97 5.29
C VAL A 59 17.57 28.05 5.37
N GLY A 60 16.87 27.40 4.43
CA GLY A 60 15.42 27.20 4.49
C GLY A 60 14.58 28.26 3.80
N TRP A 61 15.15 28.97 2.82
CA TRP A 61 14.40 29.85 1.91
C TRP A 61 14.21 29.19 0.53
N TYR A 62 13.10 29.47 -0.12
CA TYR A 62 12.72 28.88 -1.40
C TYR A 62 12.34 29.99 -2.36
N ASP A 63 12.77 29.92 -3.61
CA ASP A 63 12.44 30.89 -4.66
C ASP A 63 11.09 30.57 -5.35
N ASN A 64 10.41 29.50 -4.93
CA ASN A 64 9.07 29.13 -5.35
C ASN A 64 8.15 28.93 -4.14
N ILE A 65 7.06 29.69 -4.07
CA ILE A 65 6.12 29.63 -2.94
C ILE A 65 5.48 28.24 -2.79
N ASN A 66 5.32 27.48 -3.88
CA ASN A 66 4.74 26.14 -3.81
C ASN A 66 5.66 25.16 -3.05
N ASP A 67 6.94 25.46 -2.91
CA ASP A 67 7.88 24.61 -2.17
C ASP A 67 7.71 24.73 -0.65
N VAL A 68 7.07 25.81 -0.18
CA VAL A 68 6.80 26.05 1.26
C VAL A 68 5.34 25.82 1.66
N LEU A 69 4.49 25.53 0.68
CA LEU A 69 3.07 25.22 0.89
C LEU A 69 2.84 23.71 0.89
N THR A 70 1.77 23.30 1.56
CA THR A 70 1.22 21.95 1.49
C THR A 70 -0.29 22.02 1.54
N THR A 71 -0.96 21.06 0.88
CA THR A 71 -2.39 20.89 1.02
C THR A 71 -2.66 19.97 2.19
N MET A 72 -3.66 20.30 2.98
CA MET A 72 -4.20 19.41 4.00
C MET A 72 -5.67 19.14 3.72
N TRP A 73 -6.11 17.93 4.01
CA TRP A 73 -7.45 17.44 3.72
C TRP A 73 -8.16 17.02 4.99
N LYS A 74 -9.48 17.05 4.95
CA LYS A 74 -10.36 16.59 6.02
C LYS A 74 -11.16 15.37 5.54
N ASP A 75 -11.75 14.65 6.48
CA ASP A 75 -12.57 13.45 6.24
C ASP A 75 -13.77 13.66 5.30
N ASP A 76 -14.34 14.86 5.27
CA ASP A 76 -15.39 15.27 4.35
C ASP A 76 -14.90 15.65 2.94
N GLY A 77 -13.60 15.49 2.67
CA GLY A 77 -12.96 15.84 1.40
C GLY A 77 -12.61 17.31 1.24
N SER A 78 -12.98 18.18 2.19
CA SER A 78 -12.54 19.57 2.16
C SER A 78 -11.03 19.68 2.31
N SER A 79 -10.44 20.70 1.70
CA SER A 79 -9.00 20.92 1.74
C SER A 79 -8.64 22.38 2.01
N VAL A 80 -7.42 22.57 2.49
CA VAL A 80 -6.84 23.89 2.76
C VAL A 80 -5.36 23.87 2.37
N VAL A 81 -4.87 24.95 1.75
CA VAL A 81 -3.45 25.13 1.48
C VAL A 81 -2.85 25.95 2.61
N VAL A 82 -1.79 25.43 3.23
CA VAL A 82 -1.13 26.02 4.39
C VAL A 82 0.37 26.04 4.21
N PHE A 83 1.07 26.89 4.95
CA PHE A 83 2.52 26.80 5.06
C PHE A 83 2.92 25.53 5.81
N LYS A 84 4.02 24.88 5.39
CA LYS A 84 4.48 23.61 5.97
C LYS A 84 4.73 23.68 7.47
N ALA A 85 5.19 24.81 8.01
CA ALA A 85 5.37 24.96 9.45
C ALA A 85 4.05 25.09 10.24
N SER A 86 2.92 25.33 9.56
CA SER A 86 1.59 25.49 10.18
C SER A 86 0.76 24.22 10.22
N THR A 87 1.24 23.08 9.69
CA THR A 87 0.45 21.85 9.60
C THR A 87 -0.11 21.39 10.95
N LYS A 88 0.68 21.53 12.02
CA LYS A 88 0.27 21.16 13.39
C LYS A 88 -1.03 21.84 13.84
N ASP A 89 -1.23 23.10 13.47
CA ASP A 89 -2.43 23.89 13.84
C ASP A 89 -3.72 23.39 13.16
N TYR A 90 -3.55 22.61 12.09
CA TYR A 90 -4.64 22.05 11.29
C TYR A 90 -4.85 20.58 11.61
N GLU A 91 -3.79 19.83 11.94
CA GLU A 91 -3.90 18.48 12.50
C GLU A 91 -4.81 18.44 13.72
N ASP A 92 -4.67 19.41 14.64
CA ASP A 92 -5.50 19.51 15.83
C ASP A 92 -6.99 19.83 15.51
N LYS A 93 -7.27 20.25 14.27
CA LYS A 93 -8.62 20.50 13.73
C LYS A 93 -9.13 19.34 12.86
N GLY A 94 -8.40 18.22 12.83
CA GLY A 94 -8.75 17.02 12.07
C GLY A 94 -8.34 17.05 10.59
N TYR A 95 -7.42 17.94 10.20
CA TYR A 95 -6.82 17.90 8.88
C TYR A 95 -5.60 16.97 8.86
N THR A 96 -5.26 16.47 7.68
CA THR A 96 -4.06 15.65 7.45
C THR A 96 -3.42 16.02 6.13
N SER A 97 -2.10 16.03 6.05
CA SER A 97 -1.37 16.15 4.78
C SER A 97 -1.25 14.81 4.05
N ASN A 98 -1.73 13.72 4.65
CA ASN A 98 -1.75 12.41 4.03
C ASN A 98 -2.99 12.25 3.15
N TYR A 99 -2.86 12.55 1.86
CA TYR A 99 -3.94 12.46 0.88
C TYR A 99 -4.59 11.07 0.84
N SER A 100 -3.76 10.02 0.83
CA SER A 100 -4.22 8.63 0.75
C SER A 100 -4.87 8.15 2.04
N SER A 101 -4.87 8.94 3.12
CA SER A 101 -5.70 8.68 4.28
C SER A 101 -7.17 9.08 4.09
N ILE A 102 -7.46 9.99 3.14
CA ILE A 102 -8.81 10.52 2.87
C ILE A 102 -9.42 9.94 1.60
N PHE A 103 -8.63 9.85 0.53
CA PHE A 103 -9.08 9.43 -0.79
C PHE A 103 -8.54 8.05 -1.18
N THR A 104 -9.23 7.41 -2.11
CA THR A 104 -8.85 6.12 -2.69
C THR A 104 -9.47 6.01 -4.07
N LYS A 105 -8.89 5.19 -4.94
CA LYS A 105 -9.41 4.89 -6.26
C LYS A 105 -10.33 3.67 -6.23
N ILE A 106 -11.31 3.74 -7.09
CA ILE A 106 -12.22 2.65 -7.43
C ILE A 106 -12.19 2.46 -8.95
N SER A 107 -12.39 1.23 -9.39
CA SER A 107 -12.46 0.88 -10.79
C SER A 107 -13.80 0.21 -11.11
N ASN A 108 -14.37 0.56 -12.25
CA ASN A 108 -15.55 -0.10 -12.78
C ASN A 108 -15.07 -1.24 -13.70
N PRO A 109 -15.29 -2.51 -13.32
CA PRO A 109 -14.78 -3.63 -14.11
C PRO A 109 -15.47 -3.76 -15.47
N ASP A 110 -16.70 -3.26 -15.63
CA ASP A 110 -17.46 -3.37 -16.87
C ASP A 110 -17.03 -2.33 -17.92
N THR A 111 -16.61 -1.14 -17.46
CA THR A 111 -16.26 -0.02 -18.34
C THR A 111 -14.76 0.28 -18.38
N GLY A 112 -14.00 -0.22 -17.41
CA GLY A 112 -12.60 0.17 -17.19
C GLY A 112 -12.43 1.60 -16.66
N GLU A 113 -13.51 2.26 -16.24
CA GLU A 113 -13.47 3.60 -15.67
C GLU A 113 -12.82 3.58 -14.28
N GLU A 114 -11.87 4.48 -14.02
CA GLU A 114 -11.34 4.72 -12.69
C GLU A 114 -11.84 6.04 -12.14
N LYS A 115 -12.12 6.08 -10.84
CA LYS A 115 -12.51 7.27 -10.10
C LYS A 115 -11.78 7.35 -8.79
N GLU A 116 -11.44 8.57 -8.39
CA GLU A 116 -11.01 8.87 -7.04
C GLU A 116 -12.22 9.30 -6.21
N VAL A 117 -12.37 8.71 -5.03
CA VAL A 117 -13.52 8.89 -4.15
C VAL A 117 -13.07 9.00 -2.70
N LEU A 118 -13.93 9.53 -1.83
CA LEU A 118 -13.67 9.52 -0.41
C LEU A 118 -13.69 8.09 0.12
N LYS A 119 -12.80 7.75 1.06
CA LYS A 119 -12.81 6.44 1.71
C LYS A 119 -14.16 6.12 2.36
N SER A 120 -14.85 7.13 2.87
CA SER A 120 -16.21 7.00 3.44
C SER A 120 -17.27 6.59 2.41
N GLU A 121 -17.02 6.80 1.12
CA GLU A 121 -17.96 6.48 0.04
C GLU A 121 -17.69 5.12 -0.61
N VAL A 122 -16.53 4.51 -0.37
CA VAL A 122 -16.08 3.25 -0.99
C VAL A 122 -17.15 2.17 -0.92
N LYS A 123 -17.75 1.97 0.26
CA LYS A 123 -18.77 0.94 0.47
C LYS A 123 -19.92 1.06 -0.53
N SER A 124 -20.38 2.29 -0.82
CA SER A 124 -21.50 2.51 -1.75
C SER A 124 -21.14 2.12 -3.19
N TYR A 125 -19.87 2.29 -3.57
CA TYR A 125 -19.36 1.88 -4.87
C TYR A 125 -19.17 0.37 -4.96
N LEU A 126 -18.62 -0.27 -3.92
CA LEU A 126 -18.48 -1.72 -3.84
C LEU A 126 -19.85 -2.41 -3.90
N ASP A 127 -20.84 -1.91 -3.14
CA ASP A 127 -22.23 -2.38 -3.19
C ASP A 127 -22.85 -2.24 -4.59
N SER A 128 -22.35 -1.31 -5.41
CA SER A 128 -22.77 -1.05 -6.79
C SER A 128 -21.96 -1.82 -7.84
N GLY A 129 -21.10 -2.75 -7.43
CA GLY A 129 -20.31 -3.60 -8.32
C GLY A 129 -18.97 -3.02 -8.78
N TRP A 130 -18.59 -1.82 -8.30
CA TRP A 130 -17.23 -1.31 -8.49
C TRP A 130 -16.25 -2.13 -7.65
N LYS A 131 -14.97 -2.06 -8.03
CA LYS A 131 -13.86 -2.70 -7.33
C LYS A 131 -12.92 -1.62 -6.82
N ARG A 132 -12.06 -1.98 -5.85
CA ARG A 132 -10.96 -1.09 -5.47
C ARG A 132 -9.99 -0.95 -6.64
N GLY A 133 -9.51 0.27 -6.88
CA GLY A 133 -8.49 0.52 -7.88
C GLY A 133 -7.16 -0.07 -7.44
N THR A 134 -6.42 -0.66 -8.38
CA THR A 134 -4.99 -0.96 -8.19
C THR A 134 -4.21 0.35 -8.35
N GLY A 135 -3.42 0.77 -7.36
CA GLY A 135 -2.60 1.99 -7.48
C GLY A 135 -3.00 3.19 -6.62
N ASP A 136 -3.56 2.93 -5.44
CA ASP A 136 -3.60 3.91 -4.33
C ASP A 136 -2.34 3.89 -3.45
N VAL A 137 -1.37 3.06 -3.84
CA VAL A 137 -0.11 2.99 -3.14
C VAL A 137 0.75 4.18 -3.55
N ASP A 138 0.99 5.06 -2.59
CA ASP A 138 1.95 6.14 -2.71
C ASP A 138 3.37 5.57 -2.46
N PRO A 139 4.25 5.48 -3.48
CA PRO A 139 5.57 4.90 -3.31
C PRO A 139 6.48 5.71 -2.36
N ASP A 140 6.15 6.98 -2.12
CA ASP A 140 6.91 7.88 -1.25
C ASP A 140 6.47 7.79 0.23
N GLN A 141 5.38 7.07 0.53
CA GLN A 141 4.87 6.85 1.88
C GLN A 141 5.24 5.45 2.40
N PRO A 142 5.46 5.30 3.72
CA PRO A 142 5.84 4.01 4.27
C PRO A 142 4.71 3.00 4.11
N MET A 143 5.06 1.75 3.82
CA MET A 143 4.10 0.66 3.57
C MET A 143 4.58 -0.66 4.14
N ILE A 144 3.64 -1.50 4.55
CA ILE A 144 3.89 -2.85 5.07
C ILE A 144 2.85 -3.82 4.54
N ALA A 145 3.23 -5.10 4.45
CA ALA A 145 2.35 -6.17 4.01
C ALA A 145 1.92 -7.06 5.18
N LEU A 146 0.61 -7.09 5.45
CA LEU A 146 0.01 -8.07 6.36
C LEU A 146 -0.21 -9.37 5.59
N THR A 147 0.37 -10.47 6.07
CA THR A 147 0.28 -11.77 5.37
C THR A 147 -0.21 -12.88 6.27
N PHE A 148 -1.06 -13.77 5.73
CA PHE A 148 -1.78 -14.79 6.48
C PHE A 148 -1.59 -16.17 5.86
N ASP A 149 -1.09 -17.13 6.65
CA ASP A 149 -0.86 -18.50 6.24
C ASP A 149 -2.01 -19.43 6.69
N ASP A 150 -2.14 -20.59 6.04
CA ASP A 150 -3.03 -21.74 6.32
C ASP A 150 -4.51 -21.61 5.97
N GLY A 151 -5.00 -20.40 5.70
CA GLY A 151 -6.40 -20.15 5.35
C GLY A 151 -6.87 -20.81 4.04
N PRO A 152 -8.15 -20.59 3.66
CA PRO A 152 -9.15 -19.80 4.39
C PRO A 152 -9.92 -20.63 5.44
N ASN A 153 -10.22 -19.99 6.58
CA ASN A 153 -11.07 -20.50 7.65
C ASN A 153 -12.38 -19.66 7.73
N PRO A 154 -13.55 -20.24 7.43
CA PRO A 154 -14.83 -19.52 7.44
C PRO A 154 -15.17 -18.80 8.76
N ASP A 155 -14.69 -19.30 9.90
CA ASP A 155 -15.04 -18.77 11.23
C ASP A 155 -14.27 -17.49 11.59
N THR A 156 -13.11 -17.26 10.96
CA THR A 156 -12.16 -16.20 11.34
C THR A 156 -11.79 -15.29 10.18
N THR A 157 -11.54 -15.86 8.99
CA THR A 157 -11.14 -15.11 7.79
C THR A 157 -12.20 -14.07 7.40
N GLY A 158 -13.49 -14.36 7.58
CA GLY A 158 -14.57 -13.41 7.27
C GLY A 158 -14.47 -12.11 8.08
N LYS A 159 -14.24 -12.23 9.39
CA LYS A 159 -14.07 -11.08 10.30
C LYS A 159 -12.84 -10.24 9.93
N LEU A 160 -11.75 -10.90 9.51
CA LEU A 160 -10.55 -10.22 9.04
C LEU A 160 -10.82 -9.41 7.76
N LEU A 161 -11.56 -9.98 6.81
CA LEU A 161 -11.94 -9.28 5.58
C LEU A 161 -12.86 -8.07 5.87
N ASP A 162 -13.76 -8.17 6.84
CA ASP A 162 -14.56 -7.03 7.30
C ASP A 162 -13.67 -5.88 7.77
N ALA A 163 -12.66 -6.16 8.60
CA ALA A 163 -11.75 -5.13 9.10
C ALA A 163 -10.86 -4.53 8.02
N LEU A 164 -10.38 -5.34 7.06
CA LEU A 164 -9.64 -4.83 5.90
C LEU A 164 -10.51 -3.92 5.03
N GLU A 165 -11.77 -4.30 4.83
CA GLU A 165 -12.74 -3.50 4.09
C GLU A 165 -13.00 -2.16 4.79
N GLU A 166 -13.36 -2.19 6.07
CA GLU A 166 -13.67 -1.00 6.89
C GLU A 166 -12.53 0.02 6.94
N ASN A 167 -11.28 -0.44 6.90
CA ASN A 167 -10.10 0.42 7.03
C ASN A 167 -9.42 0.74 5.69
N ASN A 168 -10.04 0.35 4.56
CA ASN A 168 -9.42 0.47 3.25
C ASN A 168 -8.00 -0.12 3.17
N ALA A 169 -7.79 -1.25 3.84
CA ALA A 169 -6.53 -1.99 3.87
C ALA A 169 -6.62 -3.21 2.94
N ARG A 170 -5.46 -3.74 2.56
CA ARG A 170 -5.32 -5.00 1.82
C ARG A 170 -4.29 -5.89 2.50
N ALA A 171 -4.33 -7.17 2.15
CA ALA A 171 -3.46 -8.21 2.71
C ALA A 171 -3.12 -9.27 1.67
N THR A 172 -2.20 -10.15 2.01
CA THR A 172 -1.87 -11.34 1.20
C THR A 172 -2.23 -12.60 1.96
N PHE A 173 -3.05 -13.47 1.36
CA PHE A 173 -3.47 -14.74 1.95
C PHE A 173 -2.74 -15.90 1.27
N PHE A 174 -1.80 -16.52 1.95
CA PHE A 174 -1.16 -17.77 1.52
C PHE A 174 -2.04 -18.94 1.94
N MET A 175 -2.84 -19.44 1.00
CA MET A 175 -3.85 -20.46 1.28
C MET A 175 -3.34 -21.87 0.99
N LEU A 176 -3.84 -22.84 1.77
CA LEU A 176 -3.61 -24.26 1.49
C LEU A 176 -4.54 -24.74 0.37
N GLY A 177 -3.99 -25.42 -0.63
CA GLY A 177 -4.76 -25.91 -1.76
C GLY A 177 -5.88 -26.88 -1.37
N ASP A 178 -5.67 -27.72 -0.36
CA ASP A 178 -6.70 -28.62 0.17
C ASP A 178 -7.81 -27.88 0.95
N HIS A 179 -7.57 -26.63 1.35
CA HIS A 179 -8.56 -25.73 1.92
C HIS A 179 -9.34 -24.95 0.86
N ILE A 180 -8.85 -24.89 -0.39
CA ILE A 180 -9.51 -24.19 -1.51
C ILE A 180 -10.47 -25.16 -2.19
N ASN A 181 -11.77 -24.99 -1.94
CA ASN A 181 -12.83 -25.78 -2.56
C ASN A 181 -14.10 -24.95 -2.74
N SER A 182 -15.08 -25.51 -3.46
CA SER A 182 -16.33 -24.83 -3.81
C SER A 182 -17.13 -24.35 -2.59
N GLY A 183 -17.01 -25.02 -1.43
CA GLY A 183 -17.64 -24.59 -0.17
C GLY A 183 -17.06 -23.31 0.42
N LYS A 184 -15.89 -22.86 -0.07
CA LYS A 184 -15.22 -21.62 0.32
C LYS A 184 -15.04 -20.65 -0.85
N ALA A 185 -15.74 -20.87 -1.97
CA ALA A 185 -15.62 -20.04 -3.15
C ALA A 185 -15.95 -18.55 -2.87
N ASP A 186 -16.99 -18.30 -2.08
CA ASP A 186 -17.46 -16.93 -1.81
C ASP A 186 -16.44 -16.10 -1.01
N ILE A 187 -15.80 -16.71 -0.01
CA ILE A 187 -14.79 -16.00 0.80
C ILE A 187 -13.52 -15.70 -0.01
N ILE A 188 -13.13 -16.61 -0.92
CA ILE A 188 -11.97 -16.41 -1.80
C ILE A 188 -12.26 -15.34 -2.85
N LYS A 189 -13.47 -15.34 -3.44
CA LYS A 189 -13.90 -14.26 -4.33
C LYS A 189 -13.93 -12.92 -3.61
N ARG A 190 -14.37 -12.89 -2.35
CA ARG A 190 -14.35 -11.69 -1.53
C ARG A 190 -12.94 -11.16 -1.29
N MET A 191 -11.96 -12.02 -1.00
CA MET A 191 -10.54 -11.62 -0.91
C MET A 191 -10.09 -10.90 -2.19
N LYS A 192 -10.36 -11.49 -3.36
CA LYS A 192 -10.02 -10.91 -4.66
C LYS A 192 -10.75 -9.58 -4.90
N ASP A 193 -12.03 -9.50 -4.59
CA ASP A 193 -12.84 -8.31 -4.76
C ASP A 193 -12.38 -7.13 -3.89
N LEU A 194 -11.84 -7.43 -2.70
CA LEU A 194 -11.19 -6.45 -1.82
C LEU A 194 -9.78 -6.05 -2.30
N GLY A 195 -9.28 -6.64 -3.37
CA GLY A 195 -7.94 -6.41 -3.91
C GLY A 195 -6.84 -7.08 -3.10
N CYS A 196 -7.14 -8.10 -2.31
CA CYS A 196 -6.12 -8.87 -1.60
C CYS A 196 -5.40 -9.83 -2.55
N ASP A 197 -4.13 -10.10 -2.26
CA ASP A 197 -3.37 -11.11 -3.00
C ASP A 197 -3.81 -12.51 -2.59
N LEU A 198 -4.02 -13.37 -3.58
CA LEU A 198 -4.24 -14.80 -3.40
C LEU A 198 -2.92 -15.53 -3.60
N GLY A 199 -2.24 -15.85 -2.51
CA GLY A 199 -0.99 -16.60 -2.48
C GLY A 199 -1.20 -18.10 -2.24
N SER A 200 -0.19 -18.89 -2.57
CA SER A 200 -0.13 -20.32 -2.30
C SER A 200 0.71 -20.61 -1.07
N HIS A 201 0.15 -21.34 -0.10
CA HIS A 201 0.92 -21.97 0.98
C HIS A 201 1.15 -23.47 0.71
N THR A 202 1.21 -23.84 -0.57
CA THR A 202 1.23 -25.23 -1.07
C THR A 202 -0.11 -25.95 -0.93
N TYR A 203 -0.18 -27.21 -1.35
CA TYR A 203 -1.44 -27.95 -1.35
C TYR A 203 -1.80 -28.49 0.03
N ALA A 204 -0.86 -29.13 0.72
CA ALA A 204 -1.12 -29.87 1.96
C ALA A 204 -0.10 -29.59 3.08
N HIS A 205 0.53 -28.41 3.07
CA HIS A 205 1.49 -27.96 4.09
C HIS A 205 2.67 -28.93 4.33
N LYS A 206 3.13 -29.59 3.26
CA LYS A 206 4.22 -30.58 3.37
C LYS A 206 5.58 -29.89 3.52
N GLN A 207 6.52 -30.61 4.14
CA GLN A 207 7.94 -30.21 4.13
C GLN A 207 8.51 -30.38 2.72
N LEU A 208 8.47 -29.33 1.90
CA LEU A 208 8.83 -29.38 0.49
C LEU A 208 10.26 -29.87 0.24
N THR A 209 11.20 -29.57 1.14
CA THR A 209 12.60 -29.99 1.01
C THR A 209 12.80 -31.51 1.09
N LYS A 210 11.75 -32.26 1.47
CA LYS A 210 11.73 -33.73 1.48
C LYS A 210 11.01 -34.33 0.27
N LEU A 211 10.48 -33.49 -0.63
CA LEU A 211 9.74 -33.91 -1.82
C LEU A 211 10.61 -33.76 -3.07
N THR A 212 10.28 -34.54 -4.09
CA THR A 212 10.96 -34.51 -5.39
C THR A 212 9.99 -34.83 -6.50
N GLY A 213 10.30 -34.41 -7.73
CA GLY A 213 9.54 -34.80 -8.93
C GLY A 213 8.07 -34.36 -8.84
N SER A 214 7.16 -35.25 -9.24
CA SER A 214 5.72 -34.96 -9.24
C SER A 214 5.17 -34.63 -7.85
N ALA A 215 5.69 -35.22 -6.78
CA ALA A 215 5.22 -34.92 -5.44
C ALA A 215 5.50 -33.46 -5.02
N LEU A 216 6.61 -32.88 -5.49
CA LEU A 216 6.90 -31.46 -5.29
C LEU A 216 6.01 -30.60 -6.20
N SER A 217 5.93 -30.95 -7.49
CA SER A 217 5.13 -30.20 -8.48
C SER A 217 3.64 -30.15 -8.13
N ASP A 218 3.10 -31.25 -7.62
CA ASP A 218 1.71 -31.37 -7.16
C ASP A 218 1.37 -30.37 -6.04
N GLU A 219 2.34 -30.06 -5.16
CA GLU A 219 2.12 -29.11 -4.07
C GLU A 219 1.96 -27.67 -4.56
N PHE A 220 2.42 -27.35 -5.78
CA PHE A 220 2.26 -26.05 -6.41
C PHE A 220 1.02 -26.04 -7.32
N THR A 221 1.01 -26.98 -8.28
CA THR A 221 0.04 -26.98 -9.39
C THR A 221 -1.40 -27.18 -8.92
N LYS A 222 -1.64 -28.04 -7.92
CA LYS A 222 -2.99 -28.28 -7.42
C LYS A 222 -3.60 -27.06 -6.73
N THR A 223 -2.80 -26.28 -6.00
CA THR A 223 -3.27 -25.04 -5.38
C THR A 223 -3.63 -24.01 -6.46
N ASP A 224 -2.80 -23.86 -7.49
CA ASP A 224 -3.07 -22.96 -8.61
C ASP A 224 -4.33 -23.38 -9.37
N ASP A 225 -4.52 -24.67 -9.63
CA ASP A 225 -5.68 -25.16 -10.38
C ASP A 225 -6.98 -24.95 -9.59
N ASN A 226 -6.95 -25.15 -8.27
CA ASN A 226 -8.09 -24.86 -7.41
C ASN A 226 -8.44 -23.35 -7.41
N LEU A 227 -7.45 -22.46 -7.41
CA LEU A 227 -7.69 -21.01 -7.52
C LEU A 227 -8.25 -20.64 -8.89
N LYS A 228 -7.68 -21.19 -9.98
CA LYS A 228 -8.19 -20.94 -11.34
C LYS A 228 -9.65 -21.33 -11.48
N GLU A 229 -10.07 -22.44 -10.88
CA GLU A 229 -11.46 -22.88 -10.91
C GLU A 229 -12.42 -21.88 -10.24
N ILE A 230 -11.98 -21.21 -9.16
CA ILE A 230 -12.84 -20.31 -8.36
C ILE A 230 -12.80 -18.87 -8.89
N VAL A 231 -11.61 -18.35 -9.20
CA VAL A 231 -11.37 -16.92 -9.49
C VAL A 231 -10.72 -16.66 -10.85
N GLY A 232 -10.45 -17.70 -11.65
CA GLY A 232 -9.95 -17.58 -13.03
C GLY A 232 -8.44 -17.44 -13.17
N GLU A 233 -7.68 -17.40 -12.08
CA GLU A 233 -6.22 -17.27 -12.08
C GLU A 233 -5.57 -18.10 -10.95
N GLY A 234 -4.28 -18.43 -11.11
CA GLY A 234 -3.50 -19.14 -10.08
C GLY A 234 -2.99 -18.20 -8.99
N ALA A 235 -2.21 -18.72 -8.04
CA ALA A 235 -1.66 -17.87 -6.99
C ALA A 235 -0.61 -16.90 -7.55
N CYS A 236 -0.63 -15.65 -7.09
CA CYS A 236 0.30 -14.61 -7.52
C CYS A 236 1.71 -14.79 -6.96
N CYS A 237 1.84 -15.49 -5.83
CA CYS A 237 3.09 -15.78 -5.15
C CYS A 237 2.96 -17.04 -4.29
N VAL A 238 4.09 -17.58 -3.82
CA VAL A 238 4.13 -18.76 -2.97
C VAL A 238 4.91 -18.50 -1.70
N ARG A 239 4.45 -19.05 -0.58
CA ARG A 239 5.22 -19.16 0.66
C ARG A 239 5.39 -20.62 1.02
N PRO A 240 6.61 -21.17 0.99
CA PRO A 240 6.85 -22.54 1.44
C PRO A 240 6.54 -22.71 2.93
N PRO A 241 5.86 -23.80 3.33
CA PRO A 241 5.69 -24.16 4.73
C PRO A 241 7.01 -24.11 5.50
N TYR A 242 6.94 -23.59 6.73
CA TYR A 242 8.08 -23.42 7.63
C TYR A 242 9.18 -22.48 7.11
N GLY A 243 8.93 -21.73 6.03
CA GLY A 243 9.94 -20.91 5.35
C GLY A 243 11.06 -21.72 4.69
N ALA A 244 10.87 -23.04 4.52
CA ALA A 244 11.93 -23.93 4.06
C ALA A 244 11.95 -24.05 2.53
N TYR A 245 13.07 -23.68 1.90
CA TYR A 245 13.26 -23.77 0.46
C TYR A 245 14.66 -24.29 0.07
N ASN A 246 14.78 -24.73 -1.19
CA ASN A 246 16.03 -25.11 -1.85
C ASN A 246 15.90 -24.84 -3.36
N ASP A 247 16.92 -25.12 -4.15
CA ASP A 247 16.89 -24.82 -5.60
C ASP A 247 15.79 -25.55 -6.36
N ALA A 248 15.44 -26.77 -5.96
CA ALA A 248 14.33 -27.49 -6.59
C ALA A 248 12.99 -26.76 -6.38
N ILE A 249 12.78 -26.19 -5.19
CA ILE A 249 11.58 -25.41 -4.86
C ILE A 249 11.58 -24.07 -5.60
N ARG A 250 12.74 -23.40 -5.73
CA ARG A 250 12.88 -22.17 -6.52
C ARG A 250 12.58 -22.39 -7.99
N GLU A 251 13.09 -23.47 -8.56
CA GLU A 251 12.81 -23.83 -9.95
C GLU A 251 11.34 -24.20 -10.16
N GLU A 252 10.69 -24.85 -9.19
CA GLU A 252 9.26 -25.14 -9.29
C GLU A 252 8.41 -23.87 -9.19
N ALA A 253 8.70 -22.98 -8.23
CA ALA A 253 8.06 -21.67 -8.12
C ALA A 253 8.22 -20.86 -9.42
N LYS A 254 9.41 -20.88 -10.02
CA LYS A 254 9.69 -20.23 -11.31
C LYS A 254 8.83 -20.79 -12.45
N LYS A 255 8.63 -22.11 -12.53
CA LYS A 255 7.75 -22.72 -13.54
C LYS A 255 6.28 -22.29 -13.39
N CYS A 256 5.84 -22.12 -12.15
CA CYS A 256 4.52 -21.57 -11.84
C CYS A 256 4.44 -20.04 -11.99
N GLY A 257 5.54 -19.36 -12.31
CA GLY A 257 5.56 -17.90 -12.43
C GLY A 257 5.48 -17.17 -11.09
N GLN A 258 5.80 -17.85 -9.97
CA GLN A 258 5.59 -17.35 -8.62
C GLN A 258 6.92 -16.91 -7.97
N PRO A 259 7.01 -15.70 -7.40
CA PRO A 259 8.05 -15.38 -6.44
C PRO A 259 7.80 -16.10 -5.12
N ILE A 260 8.87 -16.38 -4.38
CA ILE A 260 8.83 -16.95 -3.03
C ILE A 260 8.84 -15.79 -2.03
N ILE A 261 7.80 -15.71 -1.21
CA ILE A 261 7.63 -14.64 -0.22
C ILE A 261 7.71 -15.23 1.17
N LEU A 262 8.70 -14.79 1.95
CA LEU A 262 8.87 -15.09 3.36
C LEU A 262 8.41 -13.88 4.19
N TRP A 263 9.04 -13.62 5.33
CA TRP A 263 8.66 -12.55 6.24
C TRP A 263 9.90 -11.99 6.95
N SER A 264 9.79 -10.76 7.43
CA SER A 264 10.79 -10.10 8.27
C SER A 264 10.39 -10.04 9.74
N ILE A 265 9.09 -10.14 10.03
CA ILE A 265 8.53 -10.19 11.38
C ILE A 265 7.66 -11.45 11.50
N ASP A 266 8.06 -12.37 12.39
CA ASP A 266 7.22 -13.48 12.85
C ASP A 266 6.49 -13.03 14.12
N THR A 267 5.16 -12.97 14.07
CA THR A 267 4.35 -12.52 15.21
C THR A 267 4.26 -13.55 16.33
N LEU A 268 4.69 -14.79 16.06
CA LEU A 268 4.57 -15.93 16.96
C LEU A 268 3.11 -16.19 17.39
N ASP A 269 2.12 -15.77 16.62
CA ASP A 269 0.69 -15.96 16.88
C ASP A 269 0.31 -17.45 16.97
N TRP A 270 0.95 -18.28 16.16
CA TRP A 270 0.84 -19.73 16.17
C TRP A 270 1.26 -20.34 17.51
N LYS A 271 2.16 -19.67 18.24
CA LYS A 271 2.73 -20.12 19.51
C LYS A 271 2.10 -19.46 20.74
N THR A 272 1.94 -18.14 20.73
CA THR A 272 1.55 -17.35 21.90
C THR A 272 0.06 -17.43 22.18
N LYS A 273 -0.78 -17.51 21.13
CA LYS A 273 -2.25 -17.50 21.25
C LYS A 273 -2.77 -16.38 22.15
N ASN A 274 -2.16 -15.19 22.06
CA ASN A 274 -2.46 -14.07 22.93
C ASN A 274 -2.46 -12.76 22.14
N VAL A 275 -3.62 -12.09 22.14
CA VAL A 275 -3.85 -10.87 21.35
C VAL A 275 -2.84 -9.78 21.66
N ASP A 276 -2.57 -9.50 22.93
CA ASP A 276 -1.69 -8.41 23.32
C ASP A 276 -0.22 -8.72 23.00
N SER A 277 0.20 -9.99 23.13
CA SER A 277 1.54 -10.44 22.74
C SER A 277 1.77 -10.28 21.25
N ILE A 278 0.79 -10.67 20.42
CA ILE A 278 0.83 -10.52 18.96
C ILE A 278 0.88 -9.04 18.59
N TYR A 279 0.03 -8.22 19.21
CA TYR A 279 -0.02 -6.78 19.00
C TYR A 279 1.33 -6.10 19.30
N SER A 280 1.94 -6.42 20.46
CA SER A 280 3.22 -5.86 20.88
C SER A 280 4.41 -6.33 20.05
N GLU A 281 4.32 -7.51 19.42
CA GLU A 281 5.37 -7.98 18.50
C GLU A 281 5.44 -7.12 17.23
N VAL A 282 4.36 -6.42 16.91
CA VAL A 282 4.21 -5.63 15.69
C VAL A 282 4.41 -4.14 15.96
N ILE A 283 3.53 -3.53 16.77
CA ILE A 283 3.25 -2.08 16.73
C ILE A 283 4.45 -1.14 16.86
N ASP A 284 5.49 -1.55 17.58
CA ASP A 284 6.70 -0.75 17.84
C ASP A 284 7.94 -1.24 17.08
N LYS A 285 7.81 -2.33 16.31
CA LYS A 285 8.93 -2.95 15.58
C LYS A 285 8.84 -2.79 14.07
N VAL A 286 7.64 -2.56 13.53
CA VAL A 286 7.47 -2.45 12.07
C VAL A 286 8.24 -1.25 11.51
N VAL A 287 8.81 -1.46 10.33
CA VAL A 287 9.42 -0.42 9.52
C VAL A 287 8.93 -0.53 8.07
N ASP A 288 9.16 0.52 7.29
CA ASP A 288 8.81 0.55 5.88
C ASP A 288 9.42 -0.63 5.11
N GLY A 289 8.59 -1.34 4.35
CA GLY A 289 8.96 -2.52 3.58
C GLY A 289 8.82 -3.86 4.31
N ASP A 290 8.30 -3.89 5.54
CA ASP A 290 8.11 -5.15 6.26
C ASP A 290 7.02 -6.06 5.68
N ILE A 291 7.29 -7.37 5.75
CA ILE A 291 6.32 -8.44 5.48
C ILE A 291 6.08 -9.20 6.80
N LEU A 292 4.84 -9.16 7.28
CA LEU A 292 4.47 -9.67 8.60
C LEU A 292 3.75 -11.01 8.48
N LEU A 293 4.23 -12.03 9.20
CA LEU A 293 3.63 -13.36 9.24
C LEU A 293 2.58 -13.47 10.35
N PHE A 294 1.35 -13.78 9.94
CA PHE A 294 0.21 -14.19 10.78
C PHE A 294 -0.42 -15.47 10.21
N HIS A 295 -1.39 -16.01 10.93
CA HIS A 295 -2.24 -17.12 10.50
C HIS A 295 -3.70 -16.76 10.76
N ASP A 296 -4.51 -16.66 9.70
CA ASP A 296 -5.93 -16.27 9.80
C ASP A 296 -6.81 -17.41 10.32
N ILE A 297 -6.26 -18.59 10.57
CA ILE A 297 -6.96 -19.73 11.18
C ILE A 297 -7.13 -19.59 12.71
N TYR A 298 -6.48 -18.62 13.35
CA TYR A 298 -6.55 -18.39 14.80
C TYR A 298 -7.32 -17.11 15.13
N GLU A 299 -8.36 -17.22 15.95
CA GLU A 299 -9.16 -16.07 16.42
C GLU A 299 -8.30 -15.00 17.10
N THR A 300 -7.34 -15.40 17.94
CA THR A 300 -6.43 -14.44 18.61
C THR A 300 -5.53 -13.66 17.64
N SER A 301 -5.22 -14.24 16.48
CA SER A 301 -4.43 -13.56 15.44
C SER A 301 -5.29 -12.52 14.73
N VAL A 302 -6.50 -12.93 14.31
CA VAL A 302 -7.48 -12.02 13.69
C VAL A 302 -7.83 -10.85 14.62
N ASP A 303 -8.13 -11.12 15.90
CA ASP A 303 -8.45 -10.08 16.88
C ASP A 303 -7.29 -9.09 17.11
N ALA A 304 -6.05 -9.57 17.07
CA ALA A 304 -4.87 -8.70 17.16
C ALA A 304 -4.73 -7.82 15.92
N VAL A 305 -4.94 -8.38 14.72
CA VAL A 305 -4.87 -7.62 13.47
C VAL A 305 -5.96 -6.56 13.39
N ILE A 306 -7.20 -6.88 13.81
CA ILE A 306 -8.30 -5.91 13.85
C ILE A 306 -7.91 -4.68 14.71
N LYS A 307 -7.19 -4.89 15.81
CA LYS A 307 -6.65 -3.79 16.63
C LYS A 307 -5.44 -3.07 15.99
N LEU A 308 -4.61 -3.79 15.25
CA LEU A 308 -3.38 -3.25 14.64
C LEU A 308 -3.68 -2.35 13.44
N ILE A 309 -4.61 -2.73 12.57
CA ILE A 309 -4.90 -2.02 11.31
C ILE A 309 -5.02 -0.50 11.49
N PRO A 310 -5.95 0.02 12.31
CA PRO A 310 -6.10 1.47 12.47
C PRO A 310 -4.86 2.10 13.11
N LYS A 311 -4.17 1.40 14.00
CA LYS A 311 -2.96 1.92 14.69
C LYS A 311 -1.74 2.00 13.79
N LEU A 312 -1.61 1.09 12.83
CA LEU A 312 -0.56 1.13 11.82
C LEU A 312 -0.82 2.27 10.82
N GLN A 313 -2.07 2.47 10.43
CA GLN A 313 -2.47 3.59 9.56
C GLN A 313 -2.30 4.95 10.27
N GLU A 314 -2.66 5.06 11.55
CA GLU A 314 -2.39 6.26 12.38
C GLU A 314 -0.87 6.58 12.44
N LYS A 315 -0.01 5.56 12.38
CA LYS A 315 1.46 5.71 12.30
C LYS A 315 1.97 6.05 10.89
N GLY A 316 1.08 6.20 9.91
CA GLY A 316 1.40 6.59 8.54
C GLY A 316 1.65 5.43 7.58
N PHE A 317 1.52 4.17 8.01
CA PHE A 317 1.75 3.03 7.13
C PHE A 317 0.57 2.78 6.19
N GLN A 318 0.88 2.57 4.92
CA GLN A 318 -0.03 1.95 3.97
C GLN A 318 -0.04 0.43 4.17
N LEU A 319 -1.23 -0.15 4.31
CA LEU A 319 -1.42 -1.59 4.47
C LEU A 319 -1.78 -2.19 3.12
N VAL A 320 -0.77 -2.74 2.46
CA VAL A 320 -0.80 -3.12 1.04
C VAL A 320 -0.62 -4.63 0.88
N THR A 321 -0.92 -5.17 -0.29
CA THR A 321 -0.51 -6.55 -0.61
C THR A 321 0.99 -6.64 -0.85
N VAL A 322 1.55 -7.85 -0.81
CA VAL A 322 2.97 -8.05 -1.18
C VAL A 322 3.21 -7.62 -2.63
N SER A 323 2.30 -7.93 -3.56
CA SER A 323 2.43 -7.58 -4.97
C SER A 323 2.44 -6.07 -5.18
N GLU A 324 1.54 -5.34 -4.50
CA GLU A 324 1.52 -3.87 -4.54
C GLU A 324 2.81 -3.26 -3.98
N MET A 325 3.30 -3.79 -2.85
CA MET A 325 4.56 -3.34 -2.25
C MET A 325 5.75 -3.62 -3.17
N GLY A 326 5.76 -4.78 -3.82
CA GLY A 326 6.77 -5.18 -4.80
C GLY A 326 6.79 -4.26 -6.01
N GLU A 327 5.62 -3.95 -6.57
CA GLU A 327 5.49 -3.02 -7.70
C GLU A 327 6.00 -1.62 -7.30
N ALA A 328 5.53 -1.08 -6.19
CA ALA A 328 5.87 0.26 -5.74
C ALA A 328 7.35 0.44 -5.38
N LYS A 329 7.98 -0.55 -4.75
CA LYS A 329 9.36 -0.43 -4.24
C LYS A 329 10.44 -0.92 -5.19
N ILE A 330 10.16 -1.95 -5.98
CA ILE A 330 11.17 -2.62 -6.80
C ILE A 330 10.75 -2.90 -8.24
N GLY A 331 9.56 -2.44 -8.67
CA GLY A 331 9.03 -2.68 -10.02
C GLY A 331 8.55 -4.11 -10.25
N GLY A 332 8.16 -4.80 -9.17
CA GLY A 332 7.61 -6.15 -9.19
C GLY A 332 8.62 -7.23 -8.80
N PHE A 333 8.10 -8.42 -8.51
CA PHE A 333 8.91 -9.57 -8.10
C PHE A 333 9.32 -10.45 -9.29
N GLU A 334 10.45 -11.14 -9.15
CA GLU A 334 10.92 -12.12 -10.13
C GLU A 334 10.53 -13.56 -9.73
N PRO A 335 9.94 -14.36 -10.64
CA PRO A 335 9.62 -15.76 -10.36
C PRO A 335 10.82 -16.60 -9.90
N GLY A 336 10.63 -17.41 -8.86
CA GLY A 336 11.67 -18.26 -8.25
C GLY A 336 12.71 -17.52 -7.39
N GLN A 337 12.62 -16.19 -7.28
CA GLN A 337 13.41 -15.43 -6.30
C GLN A 337 12.73 -15.39 -4.94
N VAL A 338 13.52 -15.19 -3.89
CA VAL A 338 13.09 -15.24 -2.49
C VAL A 338 13.18 -13.85 -1.88
N TYR A 339 12.12 -13.42 -1.19
CA TYR A 339 12.03 -12.10 -0.57
C TYR A 339 11.54 -12.23 0.87
N THR A 340 12.23 -11.60 1.83
CA THR A 340 11.84 -11.54 3.26
C THR A 340 11.20 -10.20 3.63
N ASP A 341 11.63 -9.14 2.95
CA ASP A 341 11.20 -7.76 3.12
C ASP A 341 11.56 -6.95 1.87
N LEU A 342 11.14 -5.69 1.87
CA LEU A 342 11.47 -4.67 0.89
C LEU A 342 11.98 -3.39 1.57
N ARG A 343 12.67 -3.52 2.72
CA ARG A 343 13.23 -2.36 3.44
C ARG A 343 14.32 -1.70 2.59
N SER A 344 14.46 -0.38 2.71
CA SER A 344 15.52 0.37 2.04
C SER A 344 16.90 -0.16 2.44
N GLY A 345 17.70 -0.62 1.48
CA GLY A 345 19.05 -1.16 1.71
C GLY A 345 19.16 -2.68 1.85
N THR A 346 18.05 -3.40 2.04
CA THR A 346 18.01 -4.89 1.99
C THR A 346 17.71 -5.43 0.59
N VAL A 347 17.23 -4.58 -0.33
CA VAL A 347 17.02 -4.92 -1.75
C VAL A 347 18.38 -5.10 -2.45
N LYS A 348 19.08 -6.19 -2.11
CA LYS A 348 20.16 -6.77 -2.91
C LYS A 348 19.62 -8.04 -3.54
N LYS A 349 19.62 -8.10 -4.87
CA LYS A 349 19.57 -9.38 -5.59
C LYS A 349 20.66 -10.28 -5.00
N LEU A 350 20.29 -11.31 -4.24
CA LEU A 350 21.21 -12.35 -3.82
C LEU A 350 21.67 -13.10 -5.08
N THR A 351 22.89 -12.82 -5.54
CA THR A 351 23.54 -13.63 -6.58
C THR A 351 24.22 -14.84 -5.94
N ALA A 352 24.21 -15.97 -6.64
CA ALA A 352 24.61 -17.30 -6.19
C ALA A 352 26.09 -17.48 -5.77
N SER A 353 26.83 -16.41 -5.48
CA SER A 353 28.24 -16.43 -5.10
C SER A 353 28.50 -16.19 -3.62
N GLU A 354 27.46 -16.12 -2.77
CA GLU A 354 27.58 -15.88 -1.33
C GLU A 354 26.86 -16.95 -0.48
N GLN A 355 26.98 -18.22 -0.88
CA GLN A 355 26.86 -19.40 -0.01
C GLN A 355 28.21 -20.11 0.01
#